data_AF-A0A420G7M2-F1
#
_entry.id   AF-A0A420G7M2-F1
#
_cell.length_a   1.000
_cell.length_b   1.000
_cell.length_c   1.000
_cell.angle_alpha   90.00
_cell.angle_beta   90.00
_cell.angle_gamma   90.00
#
_symmetry.space_group_name_H-M   'P 1'
#
loop_
_entity.id
_entity.type
_entity.pdbx_description
1 polymer ?
#
loop_
_entity_poly.entity_id
_entity_poly.type
_entity_poly.pdbx_seq_one_letter_code
_entity_poly.pdbx_strand_id
1 'polypeptide(L)'
;MHIGHNIKRIREIQGIKQEAFGQLCRNRYSQQRISDFENMVALDESLLDELATALGVTPDFVKSFKDENVIYNIQNNQDTSSSNQQYNYPTIHNDGADKLVALLEKFIEEDRIKTQSISELSKAVLDLAAEVKKLKEGK
;
A
#
# COMPACT_ATOMS: atom_id res chain seq x y z
N MET A 1 -13.39 -0.32 26.19
CA MET A 1 -13.19 -0.95 24.86
C MET A 1 -14.41 -1.83 24.62
N HIS A 2 -15.22 -1.50 23.61
CA HIS A 2 -16.46 -2.23 23.30
C HIS A 2 -16.20 -3.15 22.11
N ILE A 3 -16.05 -4.45 22.35
CA ILE A 3 -15.71 -5.42 21.31
C ILE A 3 -16.85 -5.53 20.28
N GLY A 4 -18.11 -5.53 20.73
CA GLY A 4 -19.27 -5.54 19.83
C GLY A 4 -19.31 -4.32 18.91
N HIS A 5 -18.96 -3.13 19.43
CA HIS A 5 -18.90 -1.91 18.63
C HIS A 5 -17.82 -2.00 17.53
N ASN A 6 -16.65 -2.57 17.85
CA ASN A 6 -15.60 -2.80 16.85
C ASN A 6 -16.08 -3.75 15.74
N ILE A 7 -16.78 -4.83 16.09
CA ILE A 7 -17.40 -5.76 15.12
C ILE A 7 -18.39 -5.03 14.22
N LYS A 8 -19.27 -4.22 14.81
CA LYS A 8 -20.25 -3.41 14.08
C LYS A 8 -19.56 -2.50 13.05
N ARG A 9 -18.51 -1.79 13.47
CA ARG A 9 -17.78 -0.88 12.60
C ARG A 9 -17.09 -1.62 11.45
N ILE A 10 -16.40 -2.74 11.75
CA ILE A 10 -15.74 -3.55 10.73
C ILE A 10 -16.77 -4.05 9.70
N ARG A 11 -17.92 -4.54 10.16
CA ARG A 11 -19.02 -4.96 9.29
C ARG A 11 -19.51 -3.82 8.39
N GLU A 12 -19.72 -2.63 8.95
CA GLU A 12 -20.17 -1.45 8.21
C GLU A 12 -19.17 -1.01 7.14
N ILE A 13 -17.86 -1.07 7.44
CA ILE A 13 -16.80 -0.79 6.46
C ILE A 13 -16.85 -1.77 5.28
N GLN A 14 -17.14 -3.04 5.55
CA GLN A 14 -17.31 -4.07 4.51
C GLN A 14 -18.65 -3.95 3.75
N GLY A 15 -19.57 -3.07 4.17
CA GLY A 15 -20.87 -2.89 3.54
C GLY A 15 -21.83 -4.06 3.73
N ILE A 16 -21.60 -4.93 4.73
CA ILE A 16 -22.40 -6.13 4.95
C ILE A 16 -23.59 -5.80 5.86
N LYS A 17 -24.81 -6.19 5.43
CA LYS A 17 -26.02 -6.09 6.27
C LYS A 17 -25.96 -7.10 7.41
N GLN A 18 -26.53 -6.76 8.57
CA GLN A 18 -26.57 -7.66 9.74
C GLN A 18 -27.14 -9.05 9.43
N GLU A 19 -28.18 -9.13 8.59
CA GLU A 19 -28.75 -10.41 8.15
C GLU A 19 -27.75 -11.26 7.35
N ALA A 20 -27.06 -10.65 6.37
CA ALA A 20 -26.04 -11.33 5.58
C ALA A 20 -24.85 -11.74 6.46
N PHE A 21 -24.45 -10.89 7.41
CA PHE A 21 -23.39 -11.22 8.36
C PHE A 21 -23.76 -12.42 9.24
N GLY A 22 -25.00 -12.46 9.73
CA GLY A 22 -25.53 -13.60 10.48
C GLY A 22 -25.48 -14.90 9.69
N GLN A 23 -25.75 -14.85 8.38
CA GLN A 23 -25.67 -16.03 7.50
C GLN A 23 -24.24 -16.50 7.19
N LEU A 24 -23.24 -15.63 7.33
CA LEU A 24 -21.82 -15.99 7.19
C LEU A 24 -21.28 -16.68 8.44
N CYS A 25 -21.91 -16.46 9.60
CA CYS A 25 -21.54 -17.12 10.85
C CYS A 25 -21.90 -18.61 10.80
N ARG A 26 -21.12 -19.45 11.49
CA ARG A 26 -21.31 -20.91 11.51
C ARG A 26 -22.68 -21.28 12.06
N ASN A 27 -23.12 -20.56 13.09
CA ASN A 27 -24.38 -20.79 13.77
C ASN A 27 -25.60 -20.12 13.09
N ARG A 28 -25.43 -19.48 11.93
CA ARG A 28 -26.48 -18.79 11.16
C ARG A 28 -27.38 -17.92 12.04
N TYR A 29 -26.82 -16.84 12.56
CA TYR A 29 -27.54 -15.95 13.47
C TYR A 29 -28.60 -15.13 12.74
N SER A 30 -29.70 -14.83 13.45
CA SER A 30 -30.69 -13.86 12.97
C SER A 30 -30.15 -12.44 13.09
N GLN A 31 -30.74 -11.51 12.35
CA GLN A 31 -30.40 -10.09 12.41
C GLN A 31 -30.45 -9.53 13.85
N GLN A 32 -31.46 -9.93 14.64
CA GLN A 32 -31.59 -9.52 16.04
C GLN A 32 -30.41 -10.00 16.88
N ARG A 33 -30.02 -11.27 16.76
CA ARG A 33 -28.88 -11.80 17.54
C ARG A 33 -27.57 -11.12 17.18
N ILE A 34 -27.35 -10.82 15.90
CA ILE A 34 -26.18 -10.03 15.46
C ILE A 34 -26.20 -8.63 16.08
N SER A 35 -27.37 -7.97 16.08
CA SER A 35 -27.53 -6.66 16.72
C SER A 35 -27.22 -6.74 18.23
N ASP A 36 -27.63 -7.81 18.91
CA ASP A 36 -27.34 -8.01 20.32
C ASP A 36 -25.84 -8.16 20.56
N PHE A 37 -25.14 -8.97 19.75
CA PHE A 37 -23.68 -9.15 19.84
C PHE A 37 -22.91 -7.85 19.58
N GLU A 38 -23.37 -7.03 18.63
CA GLU A 38 -22.78 -5.73 18.33
C GLU A 38 -22.92 -4.71 19.48
N ASN A 39 -23.95 -4.85 20.32
CA ASN A 39 -24.17 -3.97 21.47
C ASN A 39 -23.46 -4.45 22.75
N MET A 40 -22.86 -5.65 22.74
CA MET A 40 -22.15 -6.20 23.89
C MET A 40 -20.77 -5.53 24.08
N VAL A 41 -20.43 -5.25 25.34
CA VAL A 41 -19.13 -4.67 25.72
C VAL A 41 -17.99 -5.68 25.54
N ALA A 42 -18.25 -6.92 25.96
CA ALA A 42 -17.35 -8.04 25.85
C ALA A 42 -18.10 -9.24 25.27
N LEU A 43 -17.40 -10.04 24.49
CA LEU A 43 -17.88 -11.29 23.92
C LEU A 43 -17.00 -12.43 24.43
N ASP A 44 -17.57 -13.62 24.55
CA ASP A 44 -16.76 -14.81 24.81
C ASP A 44 -15.75 -15.04 23.68
N GLU A 45 -14.59 -15.59 24.00
CA GLU A 45 -13.50 -15.77 23.03
C GLU A 45 -13.93 -16.67 21.87
N SER A 46 -14.76 -17.68 22.15
CA SER A 46 -15.32 -18.57 21.13
C SER A 46 -16.23 -17.84 20.13
N LEU A 47 -17.05 -16.92 20.64
CA LEU A 47 -17.98 -16.12 19.84
C LEU A 47 -17.22 -15.04 19.06
N LEU A 48 -16.22 -14.42 19.67
CA LEU A 48 -15.36 -13.45 19.00
C LEU A 48 -14.60 -14.09 17.83
N ASP A 49 -14.06 -15.29 18.02
CA ASP A 49 -13.37 -16.04 16.97
C ASP A 49 -14.29 -16.39 15.80
N GLU A 50 -15.53 -16.82 16.10
CA GLU A 50 -16.53 -17.08 15.06
C GLU A 50 -16.86 -15.81 14.26
N LEU A 51 -17.15 -14.70 14.95
CA LEU A 51 -17.53 -13.44 14.32
C LEU A 51 -16.37 -12.82 13.52
N ALA A 52 -15.15 -12.88 14.05
CA ALA A 52 -13.95 -12.41 13.35
C ALA A 52 -13.68 -13.24 12.10
N THR A 53 -13.79 -14.57 12.19
CA THR A 53 -13.66 -15.48 11.05
C THR A 53 -14.70 -15.19 9.98
N ALA A 54 -15.96 -14.94 10.37
CA ALA A 54 -17.03 -14.60 9.44
C ALA A 54 -16.80 -13.25 8.72
N LEU A 55 -16.08 -12.31 9.35
CA LEU A 55 -15.63 -11.04 8.75
C LEU A 55 -14.29 -11.16 8.00
N GLY A 56 -13.64 -12.34 8.01
CA GLY A 56 -12.34 -12.56 7.37
C GLY A 56 -11.17 -11.86 8.07
N VAL A 57 -11.28 -11.59 9.36
CA VAL A 57 -10.25 -10.92 10.18
C VAL A 57 -9.86 -11.76 11.39
N THR A 58 -8.78 -11.40 12.08
CA THR A 58 -8.38 -12.09 13.32
C THR A 58 -9.08 -11.49 14.54
N PRO A 59 -9.27 -12.27 15.62
CA PRO A 59 -9.79 -11.77 16.90
C PRO A 59 -8.96 -10.60 17.45
N ASP A 60 -7.64 -10.68 17.30
CA ASP A 60 -6.71 -9.62 17.73
C ASP A 60 -6.88 -8.33 16.93
N PHE A 61 -7.20 -8.43 15.63
CA PHE A 61 -7.54 -7.27 14.83
C PHE A 61 -8.79 -6.58 15.39
N VAL A 62 -9.85 -7.34 15.72
CA VAL A 62 -11.07 -6.79 16.31
C VAL A 62 -10.80 -6.13 17.67
N LYS A 63 -9.92 -6.72 18.51
CA LYS A 63 -9.54 -6.16 19.82
C LYS A 63 -8.71 -4.87 19.68
N SER A 64 -7.80 -4.82 18.70
CA SER A 64 -6.92 -3.67 18.45
C SER A 64 -7.54 -2.58 17.57
N PHE A 65 -8.73 -2.83 17.01
CA PHE A 65 -9.43 -1.93 16.13
C PHE A 65 -9.80 -0.60 16.82
N LYS A 66 -9.51 0.51 16.15
CA LYS A 66 -9.80 1.88 16.59
C LYS A 66 -10.51 2.64 15.46
N ASP A 67 -11.66 3.22 15.77
CA ASP A 67 -12.50 3.96 14.82
C ASP A 67 -11.77 5.13 14.15
N GLU A 68 -10.89 5.83 14.90
CA GLU A 68 -10.13 7.00 14.42
C GLU A 68 -9.22 6.68 13.22
N ASN A 69 -8.66 5.45 13.17
CA ASN A 69 -7.78 5.02 12.06
C ASN A 69 -8.56 4.79 10.75
N VAL A 70 -9.86 4.51 10.84
CA VAL A 70 -10.72 4.29 9.66
C VAL A 70 -11.25 5.61 9.11
N ILE A 71 -11.63 6.53 9.98
CA ILE A 71 -12.12 7.86 9.58
C ILE A 71 -11.03 8.60 8.78
N TYR A 72 -9.76 8.49 9.19
CA TYR A 72 -8.63 9.07 8.46
C TYR A 72 -8.47 8.54 7.02
N ASN A 73 -8.86 7.28 6.74
CA ASN A 73 -8.76 6.68 5.40
C ASN A 73 -10.00 6.92 4.52
N ILE A 74 -11.19 7.08 5.12
CA ILE A 74 -12.44 7.31 4.37
C ILE A 74 -12.60 8.80 4.00
N GLN A 75 -12.23 9.74 4.87
CA GLN A 75 -12.26 11.17 4.55
C GLN A 75 -11.32 11.53 3.39
N ASN A 76 -10.18 10.85 3.27
CA ASN A 76 -9.23 11.13 2.19
C ASN A 76 -9.71 10.66 0.79
N ASN A 77 -10.82 9.90 0.71
CA ASN A 77 -11.39 9.40 -0.55
C ASN A 77 -12.77 9.99 -0.90
N GLN A 78 -13.45 10.69 0.03
CA GLN A 78 -14.77 11.28 -0.23
C GLN A 78 -14.78 12.82 -0.31
N ASP A 79 -13.78 13.52 0.23
CA ASP A 79 -13.77 15.00 0.27
C ASP A 79 -13.07 15.64 -0.95
N THR A 80 -13.52 15.32 -2.16
CA THR A 80 -13.29 16.16 -3.37
C THR A 80 -14.50 17.00 -3.76
N SER A 81 -15.58 16.98 -2.97
CA SER A 81 -16.74 17.83 -3.20
C SER A 81 -17.15 18.53 -1.92
N SER A 82 -17.13 19.87 -1.96
CA SER A 82 -17.67 20.82 -0.98
C SER A 82 -16.85 21.17 0.27
N SER A 83 -15.95 22.15 0.06
CA SER A 83 -15.84 23.40 0.82
C SER A 83 -15.92 23.38 2.37
N ASN A 84 -14.82 23.87 2.95
CA ASN A 84 -14.64 24.59 4.22
C ASN A 84 -14.01 23.86 5.43
N GLN A 85 -12.71 24.16 5.59
CA GLN A 85 -12.02 24.56 6.82
C GLN A 85 -11.76 23.50 7.91
N GLN A 86 -10.54 22.95 7.92
CA GLN A 86 -9.61 23.16 9.05
C GLN A 86 -8.19 22.83 8.56
N TYR A 87 -7.33 23.85 8.54
CA TYR A 87 -5.93 23.75 8.13
C TYR A 87 -5.12 22.88 9.11
N ASN A 88 -5.06 21.58 8.87
CA ASN A 88 -3.95 20.75 9.28
C ASN A 88 -3.41 20.09 8.01
N TYR A 89 -2.57 20.82 7.28
CA TYR A 89 -1.76 20.22 6.23
C TYR A 89 -0.67 19.41 6.94
N PRO A 90 -0.74 18.06 7.01
CA PRO A 90 0.47 17.32 7.32
C PRO A 90 1.50 17.72 6.27
N THR A 91 2.71 18.09 6.70
CA THR A 91 3.83 18.28 5.79
C THR A 91 4.14 16.93 5.16
N ILE A 92 3.50 16.63 4.03
CA ILE A 92 3.83 15.49 3.19
C ILE A 92 5.20 15.81 2.60
N HIS A 93 6.25 15.25 3.20
CA HIS A 93 7.57 15.19 2.58
C HIS A 93 7.46 14.24 1.39
N ASN A 94 7.13 14.79 0.23
CA ASN A 94 7.16 14.04 -1.02
C ASN A 94 8.61 13.91 -1.50
N ASP A 95 9.39 13.07 -0.80
CA ASP A 95 10.76 12.73 -1.17
C ASP A 95 10.83 11.91 -2.47
N GLY A 96 9.68 11.60 -3.09
CA GLY A 96 9.60 10.85 -4.33
C GLY A 96 10.21 11.62 -5.51
N ALA A 97 10.02 12.93 -5.55
CA ALA A 97 10.59 13.77 -6.61
C ALA A 97 12.13 13.81 -6.52
N ASP A 98 12.67 14.03 -5.32
CA ASP A 98 14.13 14.09 -5.11
C ASP A 98 14.81 12.74 -5.38
N LYS A 99 14.17 11.63 -4.98
CA LYS A 99 14.65 10.28 -5.29
C LYS A 99 14.60 9.99 -6.79
N LEU A 100 13.59 10.48 -7.49
CA LEU A 100 13.47 10.33 -8.95
C LEU A 100 14.55 11.14 -9.68
N VAL A 101 14.80 12.38 -9.26
CA VAL A 101 15.87 13.23 -9.82
C VAL A 101 17.23 12.58 -9.61
N ALA A 102 17.54 12.11 -8.40
CA ALA A 102 18.80 11.42 -8.11
C ALA A 102 18.99 10.14 -8.96
N LEU A 103 17.91 9.39 -9.22
CA LEU A 103 17.96 8.21 -10.09
C LEU A 103 18.24 8.58 -11.55
N LEU A 104 17.59 9.65 -12.05
CA LEU A 104 17.79 10.15 -13.41
C LEU A 104 19.22 10.68 -13.62
N GLU A 105 19.76 11.42 -12.65
CA GLU A 105 21.14 11.90 -12.69
C GLU A 105 22.14 10.73 -12.75
N LYS A 106 21.93 9.69 -11.93
CA LYS A 106 22.76 8.48 -11.97
C LYS A 106 22.70 7.79 -13.33
N PHE A 107 21.51 7.69 -13.92
CA PHE A 107 21.34 7.06 -15.23
C PHE A 107 22.07 7.83 -16.34
N ILE A 108 21.99 9.16 -16.33
CA ILE A 108 22.72 10.02 -17.28
C ILE A 108 24.24 9.84 -17.13
N GLU A 109 24.74 9.75 -15.90
CA GLU A 109 26.17 9.55 -15.67
C GLU A 109 26.65 8.17 -16.15
N GLU A 110 25.89 7.11 -15.87
CA GLU A 110 26.19 5.78 -16.39
C GLU A 110 26.22 5.75 -17.92
N ASP A 111 25.29 6.43 -18.59
CA ASP A 111 25.25 6.50 -20.04
C ASP A 111 26.42 7.31 -20.63
N ARG A 112 26.87 8.37 -19.94
CA ARG A 112 28.10 9.10 -20.32
C ARG A 112 29.34 8.24 -20.22
N ILE A 113 29.50 7.51 -19.11
CA ILE A 113 30.65 6.62 -18.90
C ILE A 113 30.68 5.53 -19.98
N LYS A 114 29.53 4.90 -20.27
CA LYS A 114 29.43 3.90 -21.36
C LYS A 114 29.80 4.50 -22.71
N THR A 115 29.32 5.71 -23.02
CA THR A 115 29.61 6.40 -24.29
C THR A 115 31.09 6.72 -24.43
N GLN A 116 31.74 7.18 -23.34
CA GLN A 116 33.19 7.42 -23.33
C GLN A 116 33.98 6.14 -23.53
N SER A 117 33.62 5.06 -22.83
CA SER A 117 34.28 3.76 -23.00
C SER A 117 34.18 3.24 -24.44
N ILE A 118 33.01 3.38 -25.07
CA ILE A 118 32.81 3.01 -26.49
C ILE A 118 33.71 3.86 -27.40
N SER A 119 33.82 5.16 -27.14
CA SER A 119 34.69 6.07 -27.91
C SER A 119 36.17 5.69 -27.79
N GLU A 120 36.64 5.39 -26.58
CA GLU A 120 38.02 4.96 -26.33
C GLU A 120 38.34 3.64 -27.03
N LEU A 121 37.44 2.66 -26.91
CA LEU A 121 37.56 1.37 -27.62
C LEU A 121 37.57 1.57 -29.13
N SER A 122 36.70 2.45 -29.66
CA SER A 122 36.67 2.77 -31.10
C SER A 122 38.00 3.35 -31.57
N LYS A 123 38.59 4.26 -30.80
CA LYS A 123 39.91 4.84 -31.12
C LYS A 123 41.03 3.78 -31.08
N ALA A 124 41.05 2.92 -30.06
CA ALA A 124 42.03 1.85 -29.96
C ALA A 124 41.94 0.87 -31.15
N VAL A 125 40.72 0.55 -31.60
CA VAL A 125 40.51 -0.29 -32.78
C VAL A 125 41.03 0.38 -34.06
N LEU A 126 40.84 1.70 -34.22
CA LEU A 126 41.37 2.45 -35.36
C LEU A 126 42.89 2.49 -35.37
N ASP A 127 43.52 2.73 -34.22
CA ASP A 127 44.98 2.77 -34.08
C ASP A 127 45.59 1.40 -34.42
N LEU A 128 45.00 0.31 -33.91
CA LEU A 128 45.43 -1.06 -34.22
C LEU A 128 45.24 -1.39 -35.71
N ALA A 129 44.11 -0.97 -36.31
CA ALA A 129 43.86 -1.16 -37.74
C ALA A 129 44.89 -0.42 -38.61
N ALA A 130 45.31 0.78 -38.21
CA ALA A 130 46.36 1.54 -38.88
C ALA A 130 47.73 0.86 -38.78
N GLU A 131 48.06 0.29 -37.62
CA GLU A 131 49.31 -0.46 -37.40
C GLU A 131 49.35 -1.75 -38.23
N VAL A 132 48.25 -2.52 -38.24
CA VAL A 132 48.11 -3.73 -39.08
C VAL A 132 48.25 -3.39 -40.57
N LYS A 133 47.68 -2.25 -41.02
CA LYS A 133 47.82 -1.79 -42.40
C LYS A 133 49.29 -1.48 -42.76
N LYS A 134 50.02 -0.79 -41.88
CA LYS A 134 51.46 -0.51 -42.07
C LYS A 134 52.30 -1.79 -42.15
N LEU A 135 52.00 -2.79 -41.33
CA LEU A 135 52.68 -4.10 -41.37
C LEU A 135 52.39 -4.88 -42.65
N LYS A 136 51.23 -4.66 -43.27
CA LYS A 136 50.84 -5.29 -44.54
C LYS A 136 51.44 -4.58 -45.76
N GLU A 137 51.68 -3.27 -45.70
CA GLU A 137 52.30 -2.48 -46.77
C GLU A 137 53.84 -2.53 -46.76
N GLY A 138 54.46 -2.90 -45.63
CA GLY A 138 55.91 -3.06 -45.48
C GLY A 138 56.47 -4.45 -45.82
N LYS A 139 55.67 -5.32 -46.45
CA LYS A 139 56.06 -6.64 -47.00
C LYS A 139 55.76 -6.67 -48.49
#